data_AF-K2HHH0-F1
#
_entry.id   AF-K2HHH0-F1
#
_cell.length_a   1.000
_cell.length_b   1.000
_cell.length_c   1.000
_cell.angle_alpha   90.00
_cell.angle_beta   90.00
_cell.angle_gamma   90.00
#
_symmetry.space_group_name_H-M   'P 1'
#
loop_
_entity.id
_entity.type
_entity.pdbx_description
1 polymer ?
#
loop_
_entity_poly.entity_id
_entity_poly.type
_entity_poly.pdbx_seq_one_letter_code
_entity_poly.pdbx_strand_id
1 'polypeptide(L)'
;MGDLIRSQPVSYGQLIVPVNVAEETIELIGELGIVQFVDLNERELTFNRRFCNELKRCDELERKIRYFNEMITKEEERKDMNGLKFRRNGEFQSFEKESTENLELKLDSVEKDLKQTISDCTATENDLEKIEEGLLVSSNIDTLFENMDDVVIGGLKFVIGVIEKSKYDSVQRLIWRVSRGLVLIKSMDLTEGSTLRNFLVVYQGDDLGLKINKICQTSGVRVYTNIPVDPQQRREFVDEALSNKQQLTGIFEGSTKEKRELLKTIALQIEGWKDVIDRERMIFFTLNMFKVDRGTTLRGECWFPSEYLDTIVTKLSELDQNSMSPIFSPIQAPPKAIIPTYNKTNSFTQTFQDLTDSYGTPRYGEINTAWLNIVTFPFLFGIMFSDAGHDGYYLKWDLWQCIVVLYLMNFLDFQ
;
A
#
# COMPACT_ATOMS: atom_id res chain seq x y z
N MET A 1 -1.19 45.99 -4.42
CA MET A 1 0.21 45.94 -3.97
C MET A 1 0.41 46.24 -2.49
N GLY A 2 -0.49 46.97 -1.81
CA GLY A 2 -0.39 47.19 -0.35
C GLY A 2 -0.55 45.93 0.51
N ASP A 3 -1.28 44.93 0.00
CA ASP A 3 -1.64 43.71 0.72
C ASP A 3 -0.49 42.74 1.02
N LEU A 4 0.67 42.91 0.37
CA LEU A 4 1.86 42.07 0.58
C LEU A 4 2.84 42.71 1.58
N ILE A 5 2.69 44.00 1.89
CA ILE A 5 3.64 44.73 2.73
C ILE A 5 3.50 44.34 4.21
N ARG A 6 2.28 44.05 4.64
CA ARG A 6 1.95 43.64 6.01
C ARG A 6 0.95 42.50 5.98
N SER A 7 0.90 41.77 7.09
CA SER A 7 -0.11 40.73 7.30
C SER A 7 -1.52 41.27 7.22
N GLN A 8 -2.41 40.47 6.65
CA GLN A 8 -3.83 40.75 6.60
C GLN A 8 -4.45 40.81 8.01
N PRO A 9 -5.51 41.61 8.21
CA PRO A 9 -6.24 41.60 9.46
C PRO A 9 -6.87 40.22 9.69
N VAL A 10 -6.62 39.64 10.86
CA VAL A 10 -7.22 38.36 11.27
C VAL A 10 -8.06 38.58 12.52
N SER A 11 -9.19 37.89 12.56
CA SER A 11 -10.14 37.89 13.67
C SER A 11 -10.14 36.53 14.35
N TYR A 12 -10.53 36.52 15.63
CA TYR A 12 -10.77 35.30 16.39
C TYR A 12 -12.27 34.99 16.38
N GLY A 13 -12.61 33.74 16.11
CA GLY A 13 -13.98 33.28 15.91
C GLY A 13 -14.30 32.05 16.74
N GLN A 14 -15.56 31.93 17.11
CA GLN A 14 -16.14 30.77 17.73
C GLN A 14 -17.14 30.14 16.76
N LEU A 15 -17.03 28.82 16.62
CA LEU A 15 -17.92 27.99 15.83
C LEU A 15 -18.68 27.06 16.80
N ILE A 16 -20.01 27.15 16.83
CA ILE A 16 -20.88 26.30 17.63
C ILE A 16 -21.69 25.43 16.67
N VAL A 17 -21.49 24.12 16.74
CA VAL A 17 -22.05 23.18 15.75
C VAL A 17 -22.77 22.04 16.46
N PRO A 18 -24.02 21.74 16.09
CA PRO A 18 -24.69 20.51 16.53
C PRO A 18 -23.97 19.28 15.99
N VAL A 19 -23.85 18.22 16.81
CA VAL A 19 -23.13 16.99 16.42
C VAL A 19 -23.65 16.38 15.12
N ASN A 20 -24.95 16.44 14.86
CA ASN A 20 -25.58 15.84 13.67
C ASN A 20 -25.15 16.48 12.34
N VAL A 21 -24.72 17.74 12.36
CA VAL A 21 -24.31 18.52 11.17
C VAL A 21 -22.81 18.83 11.21
N ALA A 22 -22.08 18.23 12.16
CA ALA A 22 -20.68 18.54 12.42
C ALA A 22 -19.78 18.20 11.23
N GLU A 23 -19.98 17.04 10.62
CA GLU A 23 -19.18 16.57 9.48
C GLU A 23 -19.38 17.47 8.26
N GLU A 24 -20.63 17.73 7.87
CA GLU A 24 -20.98 18.61 6.74
C GLU A 24 -20.49 20.05 6.95
N THR A 25 -20.59 20.55 8.18
CA THR A 25 -20.11 21.91 8.52
C THR A 25 -18.59 22.02 8.31
N ILE A 26 -17.83 21.04 8.77
CA ILE A 26 -16.37 21.04 8.61
C ILE A 26 -15.98 20.81 7.16
N GLU A 27 -16.71 19.99 6.41
CA GLU A 27 -16.50 19.80 4.98
C GLU A 27 -16.63 21.13 4.23
N LEU A 28 -17.72 21.89 4.45
CA LEU A 28 -17.91 23.20 3.81
C LEU A 28 -16.85 24.24 4.22
N ILE A 29 -16.47 24.27 5.50
CA ILE A 29 -15.39 25.16 5.96
C ILE A 29 -14.04 24.73 5.34
N GLY A 30 -13.83 23.43 5.18
CA GLY A 30 -12.65 22.84 4.54
C GLY A 30 -12.56 23.24 3.07
N GLU A 31 -13.67 23.24 2.33
CA GLU A 31 -13.73 23.71 0.94
C GLU A 31 -13.32 25.19 0.80
N LEU A 32 -13.63 26.02 1.80
CA LEU A 32 -13.21 27.42 1.81
C LEU A 32 -11.71 27.60 2.09
N GLY A 33 -11.10 26.74 2.90
CA GLY A 33 -9.65 26.73 3.15
C GLY A 33 -9.09 27.99 3.85
N ILE A 34 -9.93 28.79 4.51
CA ILE A 34 -9.58 30.10 5.10
C ILE A 34 -9.58 30.12 6.64
N VAL A 35 -9.97 29.02 7.29
CA VAL A 35 -10.12 28.95 8.74
C VAL A 35 -9.03 28.07 9.35
N GLN A 36 -8.39 28.55 10.40
CA GLN A 36 -7.42 27.79 11.19
C GLN A 36 -7.98 27.51 12.58
N PHE A 37 -8.32 26.24 12.87
CA PHE A 37 -8.82 25.84 14.19
C PHE A 37 -7.70 25.80 15.24
N VAL A 38 -8.07 26.14 16.47
CA VAL A 38 -7.23 26.02 17.66
C VAL A 38 -7.64 24.75 18.41
N ASP A 39 -6.65 23.95 18.81
CA ASP A 39 -6.92 22.76 19.62
C ASP A 39 -7.32 23.15 21.05
N LEU A 40 -8.61 22.99 21.36
CA LEU A 40 -9.15 23.24 22.70
C LEU A 40 -8.87 22.09 23.68
N ASN A 41 -8.47 20.92 23.16
CA ASN A 41 -8.24 19.68 23.89
C ASN A 41 -6.76 19.26 23.89
N GLU A 42 -5.83 20.22 23.77
CA GLU A 42 -4.38 19.95 23.69
C GLU A 42 -3.86 19.10 24.87
N ARG A 43 -4.43 19.28 26.06
CA ARG A 43 -4.03 18.53 27.29
C ARG A 43 -4.60 17.13 27.37
N GLU A 44 -5.54 16.79 26.50
CA GLU A 44 -6.19 15.49 26.49
C GLU A 44 -5.46 14.53 25.55
N LEU A 45 -5.23 13.31 26.03
CA LEU A 45 -4.65 12.23 25.22
C LEU A 45 -5.57 11.91 24.04
N THR A 46 -4.98 11.63 22.88
CA THR A 46 -5.72 11.35 21.63
C THR A 46 -6.79 10.26 21.78
N PHE A 47 -6.55 9.27 22.63
CA PHE A 47 -7.49 8.16 22.88
C PHE A 47 -8.75 8.56 23.66
N ASN A 48 -8.67 9.62 24.47
CA ASN A 48 -9.82 10.08 25.26
C ASN A 48 -10.70 11.05 24.48
N ARG A 49 -10.21 11.57 23.36
CA ARG A 49 -10.96 12.47 22.49
C ARG A 49 -12.18 11.76 21.92
N ARG A 50 -13.24 12.54 21.71
CA ARG A 50 -14.57 12.04 21.34
C ARG A 50 -14.57 11.20 20.06
N PHE A 51 -13.92 11.67 18.99
CA PHE A 51 -13.96 11.05 17.67
C PHE A 51 -12.73 10.16 17.40
N CYS A 52 -12.19 9.51 18.44
CA CYS A 52 -11.01 8.67 18.29
C CYS A 52 -11.31 7.33 17.61
N ASN A 53 -12.55 6.83 17.69
CA ASN A 53 -12.92 5.55 17.09
C ASN A 53 -13.12 5.68 15.59
N GLU A 54 -13.64 6.81 15.15
CA GLU A 54 -13.81 7.22 13.76
C GLU A 54 -12.44 7.38 13.09
N LEU A 55 -11.47 8.00 13.77
CA LEU A 55 -10.09 8.02 13.27
C LEU A 55 -9.47 6.61 13.15
N LYS A 56 -9.65 5.75 14.16
CA LYS A 56 -9.18 4.35 14.08
C LYS A 56 -9.83 3.60 12.94
N ARG A 57 -11.11 3.88 12.66
CA ARG A 57 -11.83 3.30 11.53
C ARG A 57 -11.20 3.74 10.20
N CYS A 58 -10.91 5.03 10.02
CA CYS A 58 -10.16 5.51 8.85
C CYS A 58 -8.77 4.84 8.74
N ASP A 59 -8.04 4.67 9.85
CA ASP A 59 -6.74 4.00 9.86
C ASP A 59 -6.84 2.51 9.43
N GLU A 60 -7.89 1.81 9.86
CA GLU A 60 -8.16 0.43 9.44
C GLU A 60 -8.49 0.35 7.94
N LEU A 61 -9.28 1.29 7.40
CA LEU A 61 -9.55 1.37 5.96
C LEU A 61 -8.28 1.69 5.16
N GLU A 62 -7.42 2.59 5.65
CA GLU A 62 -6.13 2.88 5.04
C GLU A 62 -5.23 1.64 5.04
N ARG A 63 -5.24 0.84 6.13
CA ARG A 63 -4.51 -0.44 6.19
C ARG A 63 -4.97 -1.40 5.09
N LYS A 64 -6.28 -1.47 4.83
CA LYS A 64 -6.82 -2.31 3.74
C LYS A 64 -6.37 -1.81 2.36
N ILE A 65 -6.38 -0.50 2.12
CA ILE A 65 -5.85 0.10 0.88
C ILE A 65 -4.36 -0.20 0.70
N ARG A 66 -3.58 -0.14 1.78
CA ARG A 66 -2.15 -0.49 1.74
C ARG A 66 -1.95 -1.95 1.37
N TYR A 67 -2.74 -2.84 1.94
CA TYR A 67 -2.73 -4.27 1.59
C TYR A 67 -3.07 -4.48 0.10
N PHE A 68 -4.11 -3.81 -0.43
CA PHE A 68 -4.43 -3.90 -1.85
C PHE A 68 -3.30 -3.40 -2.75
N ASN A 69 -2.69 -2.27 -2.43
CA ASN A 69 -1.53 -1.77 -3.16
C ASN A 69 -0.37 -2.78 -3.13
N GLU A 70 -0.09 -3.38 -1.97
CA GLU A 70 0.95 -4.41 -1.86
C GLU A 70 0.66 -5.62 -2.75
N MET A 71 -0.59 -6.10 -2.80
CA MET A 71 -0.98 -7.21 -3.65
C MET A 71 -0.92 -6.86 -5.14
N ILE A 72 -1.32 -5.64 -5.51
CA ILE A 72 -1.20 -5.12 -6.88
C ILE A 72 0.28 -5.09 -7.29
N THR A 73 1.15 -4.50 -6.48
CA THR A 73 2.59 -4.40 -6.77
C THR A 73 3.23 -5.78 -6.89
N LYS A 74 2.91 -6.72 -6.00
CA LYS A 74 3.40 -8.11 -6.10
C LYS A 74 2.99 -8.79 -7.40
N GLU A 75 1.79 -8.53 -7.90
CA GLU A 75 1.33 -9.09 -9.16
C GLU A 75 1.98 -8.38 -10.37
N GLU A 76 2.18 -7.05 -10.31
CA GLU A 76 2.92 -6.28 -11.34
C GLU A 76 4.39 -6.73 -11.48
N GLU A 77 5.00 -7.20 -10.39
CA GLU A 77 6.38 -7.71 -10.36
C GLU A 77 6.51 -9.15 -10.89
N ARG A 78 5.40 -9.88 -11.13
CA ARG A 78 5.48 -11.22 -11.73
C ARG A 78 6.07 -11.14 -13.14
N LYS A 79 6.99 -12.06 -13.44
CA LYS A 79 7.70 -12.13 -14.73
C LYS A 79 6.73 -12.18 -15.92
N ASP A 80 5.58 -12.81 -15.76
CA ASP A 80 4.56 -12.99 -16.79
C ASP A 80 3.89 -11.68 -17.24
N MET A 81 3.96 -10.62 -16.43
CA MET A 81 3.32 -9.33 -16.73
C MET A 81 4.16 -8.47 -17.68
N ASN A 82 5.42 -8.84 -17.99
CA ASN A 82 6.30 -8.11 -18.89
C ASN A 82 6.40 -6.58 -18.60
N GLY A 83 6.27 -6.19 -17.32
CA GLY A 83 6.30 -4.79 -16.89
C GLY A 83 5.02 -3.99 -17.12
N LEU A 84 3.90 -4.64 -17.50
CA LEU A 84 2.58 -4.00 -17.56
C LEU A 84 2.09 -3.66 -16.15
N LYS A 85 1.76 -2.39 -15.93
CA LYS A 85 1.18 -1.89 -14.68
C LYS A 85 -0.33 -1.76 -14.81
N PHE A 86 -1.03 -1.95 -13.71
CA PHE A 86 -2.46 -1.67 -13.67
C PHE A 86 -2.72 -0.17 -13.82
N ARG A 87 -3.74 0.17 -14.60
CA ARG A 87 -4.19 1.56 -14.74
C ARG A 87 -4.79 2.00 -13.41
N ARG A 88 -4.30 3.12 -12.89
CA ARG A 88 -4.87 3.85 -11.76
C ARG A 88 -5.57 5.09 -12.33
N ASN A 89 -6.79 5.37 -11.92
CA ASN A 89 -7.54 6.53 -12.41
C ASN A 89 -7.14 7.76 -11.60
N GLY A 90 -6.13 8.50 -12.06
CA GLY A 90 -5.67 9.73 -11.40
C GLY A 90 -6.56 10.95 -11.62
N GLU A 91 -7.76 10.75 -12.17
CA GLU A 91 -8.74 11.83 -12.33
C GLU A 91 -9.54 11.94 -11.03
N PHE A 92 -9.58 13.16 -10.48
CA PHE A 92 -10.55 13.58 -9.46
C PHE A 92 -11.96 13.39 -10.02
N GLN A 93 -12.45 12.15 -10.03
CA GLN A 93 -13.88 11.94 -10.13
C GLN A 93 -14.45 12.56 -8.87
N SER A 94 -15.37 13.50 -9.03
CA SER A 94 -16.29 13.93 -7.99
C SER A 94 -17.07 12.70 -7.57
N PHE A 95 -16.47 11.88 -6.70
CA PHE A 95 -17.13 10.74 -6.10
C PHE A 95 -18.35 11.34 -5.41
N GLU A 96 -19.53 10.94 -5.90
CA GLU A 96 -20.76 11.08 -5.15
C GLU A 96 -20.44 10.69 -3.72
N LYS A 97 -20.85 11.52 -2.75
CA LYS A 97 -20.54 11.38 -1.33
C LYS A 97 -20.94 9.98 -0.84
N GLU A 98 -20.09 9.00 -1.06
CA GLU A 98 -20.36 7.64 -0.67
C GLU A 98 -20.15 7.62 0.83
N SER A 99 -21.24 7.36 1.56
CA SER A 99 -21.16 7.22 3.01
C SER A 99 -20.09 6.21 3.36
N THR A 100 -19.26 6.55 4.34
CA THR A 100 -18.05 5.79 4.66
C THR A 100 -18.36 4.41 5.22
N GLU A 101 -19.57 4.24 5.76
CA GLU A 101 -20.23 2.94 6.04
C GLU A 101 -20.38 2.04 4.82
N ASN A 102 -20.82 2.58 3.68
CA ASN A 102 -20.93 1.79 2.45
C ASN A 102 -19.54 1.42 1.92
N LEU A 103 -18.59 2.35 2.02
CA LEU A 103 -17.21 2.10 1.61
C LEU A 103 -16.55 1.00 2.46
N GLU A 104 -16.78 1.01 3.78
CA GLU A 104 -16.26 -0.03 4.67
C GLU A 104 -16.79 -1.42 4.30
N LEU A 105 -18.11 -1.56 4.11
CA LEU A 105 -18.72 -2.82 3.71
C LEU A 105 -18.20 -3.33 2.36
N LYS A 106 -18.00 -2.42 1.40
CA LYS A 106 -17.40 -2.74 0.10
C LYS A 106 -15.94 -3.18 0.24
N LEU A 107 -15.14 -2.50 1.05
CA LEU A 107 -13.74 -2.84 1.27
C LEU A 107 -13.60 -4.18 2.00
N ASP A 108 -14.49 -4.48 2.96
CA ASP A 108 -14.52 -5.77 3.65
C ASP A 108 -14.85 -6.94 2.71
N SER A 109 -15.86 -6.79 1.85
CA SER A 109 -16.22 -7.85 0.90
C SER A 109 -15.09 -8.09 -0.10
N VAL A 110 -14.53 -7.02 -0.67
CA VAL A 110 -13.41 -7.09 -1.61
C VAL A 110 -12.16 -7.70 -0.96
N GLU A 111 -11.86 -7.34 0.29
CA GLU A 111 -10.73 -7.92 1.02
C GLU A 111 -10.90 -9.43 1.23
N LYS A 112 -12.10 -9.86 1.62
CA LYS A 112 -12.42 -11.27 1.82
C LYS A 112 -12.28 -12.05 0.51
N ASP A 113 -12.86 -11.54 -0.57
CA ASP A 113 -12.84 -12.18 -1.88
C ASP A 113 -11.40 -12.30 -2.39
N LEU A 114 -10.62 -11.22 -2.31
CA LEU A 114 -9.21 -11.22 -2.72
C LEU A 114 -8.36 -12.17 -1.89
N LYS A 115 -8.54 -12.23 -0.57
CA LYS A 115 -7.83 -13.18 0.30
C LYS A 115 -8.15 -14.62 -0.06
N GLN A 116 -9.42 -14.92 -0.34
CA GLN A 116 -9.84 -16.25 -0.76
C GLN A 116 -9.20 -16.63 -2.10
N THR A 117 -9.32 -15.78 -3.12
CA THR A 117 -8.73 -16.06 -4.44
C THR A 117 -7.21 -16.22 -4.39
N ILE A 118 -6.51 -15.41 -3.58
CA ILE A 118 -5.05 -15.58 -3.39
C ILE A 118 -4.74 -16.91 -2.70
N SER A 119 -5.48 -17.29 -1.65
CA SER A 119 -5.29 -18.57 -0.98
C SER A 119 -5.47 -19.73 -1.97
N ASP A 120 -6.52 -19.70 -2.80
CA ASP A 120 -6.81 -20.71 -3.81
C ASP A 120 -5.72 -20.78 -4.89
N CYS A 121 -5.24 -19.62 -5.37
CA CYS A 121 -4.08 -19.53 -6.27
C CYS A 121 -2.83 -20.17 -5.64
N THR A 122 -2.51 -19.84 -4.38
CA THR A 122 -1.31 -20.38 -3.72
C THR A 122 -1.42 -21.88 -3.45
N ALA A 123 -2.61 -22.39 -3.13
CA ALA A 123 -2.84 -23.82 -2.93
C ALA A 123 -2.62 -24.60 -4.23
N THR A 124 -3.21 -24.12 -5.33
CA THR A 124 -3.05 -24.74 -6.66
C THR A 124 -1.62 -24.65 -7.19
N GLU A 125 -0.91 -23.54 -6.94
CA GLU A 125 0.51 -23.38 -7.26
C GLU A 125 1.37 -24.42 -6.51
N ASN A 126 1.17 -24.57 -5.19
CA ASN A 126 1.88 -25.57 -4.39
C ASN A 126 1.59 -27.01 -4.85
N ASP A 127 0.37 -27.31 -5.29
CA ASP A 127 0.01 -28.65 -5.74
C ASP A 127 0.59 -28.96 -7.14
N LEU A 128 0.68 -27.95 -8.01
CA LEU A 128 1.40 -28.05 -9.28
C LEU A 128 2.89 -28.31 -9.05
N GLU A 129 3.54 -27.57 -8.16
CA GLU A 129 4.96 -27.79 -7.82
C GLU A 129 5.21 -29.22 -7.31
N LYS A 130 4.35 -29.74 -6.44
CA LYS A 130 4.47 -31.13 -5.93
C LYS A 130 4.36 -32.17 -7.05
N ILE A 131 3.48 -31.97 -8.02
CA ILE A 131 3.31 -32.89 -9.15
C ILE A 131 4.50 -32.80 -10.10
N GLU A 132 5.01 -31.60 -10.37
CA GLU A 132 6.23 -31.42 -11.17
C GLU A 132 7.45 -32.08 -10.52
N GLU A 133 7.63 -31.88 -9.21
CA GLU A 133 8.65 -32.59 -8.44
C GLU A 133 8.47 -34.11 -8.53
N GLY A 134 7.25 -34.62 -8.37
CA GLY A 134 6.94 -36.05 -8.48
C GLY A 134 7.24 -36.65 -9.86
N LEU A 135 6.93 -35.92 -10.93
CA LEU A 135 7.25 -36.31 -12.31
C LEU A 135 8.76 -36.38 -12.54
N LEU A 136 9.51 -35.41 -12.01
CA LEU A 136 10.96 -35.34 -12.14
C LEU A 136 11.68 -36.40 -11.29
N VAL A 137 11.11 -36.75 -10.14
CA VAL A 137 11.53 -37.95 -9.39
C VAL A 137 11.31 -39.19 -10.24
N SER A 138 10.14 -39.35 -10.86
CA SER A 138 9.81 -40.51 -11.71
C SER A 138 10.75 -40.66 -12.92
N SER A 139 11.12 -39.57 -13.59
CA SER A 139 12.04 -39.62 -14.74
C SER A 139 13.45 -40.07 -14.35
N ASN A 140 13.92 -39.66 -13.17
CA ASN A 140 15.25 -39.99 -12.66
C ASN A 140 15.31 -41.38 -11.98
N ILE A 141 14.19 -42.09 -11.84
CA ILE A 141 14.19 -43.45 -11.25
C ILE A 141 14.97 -44.42 -12.13
N ASP A 142 14.83 -44.35 -13.45
CA ASP A 142 15.53 -45.28 -14.35
C ASP A 142 17.05 -45.23 -14.13
N THR A 143 17.62 -44.03 -14.09
CA THR A 143 19.06 -43.83 -13.85
C THR A 143 19.48 -44.22 -12.43
N LEU A 144 18.61 -44.05 -11.44
CA LEU A 144 18.88 -44.47 -10.06
C LEU A 144 18.90 -46.00 -9.92
N PHE A 145 18.08 -46.71 -10.68
CA PHE A 145 18.04 -48.18 -10.70
C PHE A 145 18.99 -48.81 -11.73
N GLU A 146 19.66 -48.04 -12.59
CA GLU A 146 20.71 -48.55 -13.47
C GLU A 146 21.77 -49.34 -12.67
N ASN A 147 22.10 -50.53 -13.18
CA ASN A 147 22.98 -51.55 -12.56
C ASN A 147 22.40 -52.29 -11.34
N MET A 148 21.08 -52.28 -11.14
CA MET A 148 20.38 -53.02 -10.07
C MET A 148 19.44 -54.12 -10.60
N ASP A 149 19.60 -54.54 -11.86
CA ASP A 149 18.74 -55.56 -12.49
C ASP A 149 18.74 -56.90 -11.73
N ASP A 150 19.84 -57.23 -11.03
CA ASP A 150 19.96 -58.42 -10.18
C ASP A 150 19.31 -58.27 -8.79
N VAL A 151 18.88 -57.07 -8.40
CA VAL A 151 18.37 -56.73 -7.05
C VAL A 151 16.84 -56.88 -6.93
N VAL A 152 16.15 -57.06 -8.06
CA VAL A 152 14.70 -57.36 -8.09
C VAL A 152 14.39 -58.77 -7.53
N ILE A 153 15.42 -59.59 -7.31
CA ILE A 153 15.33 -60.95 -6.77
C ILE A 153 15.42 -60.92 -5.23
N GLY A 154 14.32 -60.54 -4.56
CA GLY A 154 14.02 -61.04 -3.20
C GLY A 154 13.91 -60.01 -2.06
N GLY A 155 12.69 -59.58 -1.75
CA GLY A 155 12.29 -59.08 -0.43
C GLY A 155 12.86 -57.71 0.01
N LEU A 156 13.55 -57.00 -0.88
CA LEU A 156 14.07 -55.66 -0.62
C LEU A 156 12.97 -54.60 -0.76
N LYS A 157 12.98 -53.63 0.16
CA LYS A 157 12.09 -52.47 0.16
C LYS A 157 12.91 -51.22 -0.14
N PHE A 158 12.27 -50.21 -0.70
CA PHE A 158 12.93 -48.97 -1.05
C PHE A 158 12.11 -47.76 -0.57
N VAL A 159 12.81 -46.66 -0.32
CA VAL A 159 12.23 -45.34 -0.03
C VAL A 159 12.84 -44.37 -1.03
N ILE A 160 11.97 -43.67 -1.75
CA ILE A 160 12.34 -42.61 -2.69
C ILE A 160 11.91 -41.28 -2.07
N GLY A 161 12.77 -40.28 -2.16
CA GLY A 161 12.43 -38.94 -1.70
C GLY A 161 13.31 -37.86 -2.30
N VAL A 162 12.95 -36.62 -2.01
CA VAL A 162 13.72 -35.43 -2.39
C VAL A 162 14.30 -34.79 -1.14
N ILE A 163 15.59 -34.46 -1.18
CA ILE A 163 16.35 -33.87 -0.08
C ILE A 163 17.13 -32.65 -0.55
N GLU A 164 17.24 -31.64 0.31
CA GLU A 164 18.10 -30.49 0.07
C GLU A 164 19.58 -30.89 0.08
N LYS A 165 20.36 -30.38 -0.89
CA LYS A 165 21.78 -30.72 -1.08
C LYS A 165 22.63 -30.41 0.15
N SER A 166 22.28 -29.35 0.89
CA SER A 166 22.90 -28.95 2.16
C SER A 166 22.78 -30.00 3.27
N LYS A 167 21.68 -30.77 3.27
CA LYS A 167 21.34 -31.74 4.33
C LYS A 167 21.73 -33.18 3.99
N TYR A 168 22.02 -33.46 2.72
CA TYR A 168 22.31 -34.80 2.20
C TYR A 168 23.38 -35.56 2.99
N ASP A 169 24.56 -34.98 3.18
CA ASP A 169 25.69 -35.65 3.85
C ASP A 169 25.36 -36.04 5.31
N SER A 170 24.61 -35.18 6.00
CA SER A 170 24.19 -35.41 7.38
C SER A 170 23.21 -36.58 7.48
N VAL A 171 22.23 -36.63 6.58
CA VAL A 171 21.21 -37.68 6.52
C VAL A 171 21.82 -39.01 6.09
N GLN A 172 22.71 -39.00 5.09
CA GLN A 172 23.43 -40.19 4.65
C GLN A 172 24.24 -40.83 5.79
N ARG A 173 25.00 -40.02 6.56
CA ARG A 173 25.75 -40.50 7.73
C ARG A 173 24.85 -41.01 8.85
N LEU A 174 23.68 -40.40 9.04
CA LEU A 174 22.72 -40.84 10.06
C LEU A 174 22.13 -42.20 9.70
N ILE A 175 21.67 -42.36 8.45
CA ILE A 175 21.13 -43.62 7.95
C ILE A 175 22.20 -44.71 8.00
N TRP A 176 23.42 -44.43 7.57
CA TRP A 176 24.54 -45.39 7.62
C TRP A 176 24.86 -45.85 9.04
N ARG A 177 24.86 -44.94 10.02
CA ARG A 177 25.08 -45.28 11.45
C ARG A 177 23.98 -46.16 12.02
N VAL A 178 22.71 -45.88 11.68
CA VAL A 178 21.56 -46.64 12.18
C VAL A 178 21.47 -48.01 11.51
N SER A 179 21.80 -48.09 10.22
CA SER A 179 21.77 -49.34 9.45
C SER A 179 23.03 -50.19 9.59
N ARG A 180 24.09 -49.67 10.23
CA ARG A 180 25.41 -50.32 10.32
C ARG A 180 25.99 -50.70 8.95
N GLY A 181 25.68 -49.90 7.92
CA GLY A 181 26.14 -50.13 6.55
C GLY A 181 25.37 -51.19 5.75
N LEU A 182 24.24 -51.71 6.25
CA LEU A 182 23.42 -52.72 5.58
C LEU A 182 22.46 -52.15 4.50
N VAL A 183 22.62 -50.88 4.15
CA VAL A 183 21.67 -50.14 3.31
C VAL A 183 22.40 -49.51 2.14
N LEU A 184 21.84 -49.66 0.95
CA LEU A 184 22.33 -48.99 -0.24
C LEU A 184 21.65 -47.63 -0.38
N ILE A 185 22.46 -46.58 -0.55
CA ILE A 185 21.99 -45.21 -0.73
C ILE A 185 22.51 -44.72 -2.08
N LYS A 186 21.62 -44.30 -2.96
CA LYS A 186 21.94 -43.61 -4.22
C LYS A 186 21.32 -42.23 -4.22
N SER A 187 21.98 -41.28 -4.87
CA SER A 187 21.45 -39.93 -5.05
C SER A 187 21.86 -39.32 -6.36
N MET A 188 20.98 -38.52 -6.94
CA MET A 188 21.20 -37.77 -8.17
C MET A 188 20.67 -36.35 -8.01
N ASP A 189 21.24 -35.38 -8.71
CA ASP A 189 20.70 -34.01 -8.72
C ASP A 189 19.35 -34.03 -9.46
N LEU A 190 18.34 -33.32 -8.93
CA LEU A 190 16.97 -33.37 -9.45
C LEU A 190 16.88 -32.74 -10.86
N THR A 191 17.52 -31.58 -11.03
CA THR A 191 17.89 -30.93 -12.31
C THR A 191 19.31 -30.37 -12.21
N GLU A 192 19.97 -30.18 -13.34
CA GLU A 192 21.32 -29.59 -13.40
C GLU A 192 21.33 -28.19 -12.74
N GLY A 193 22.08 -28.04 -11.65
CA GLY A 193 22.17 -26.77 -10.91
C GLY A 193 21.13 -26.56 -9.80
N SER A 194 20.23 -27.52 -9.56
CA SER A 194 19.24 -27.42 -8.47
C SER A 194 19.86 -27.59 -7.07
N THR A 195 19.18 -27.01 -6.08
CA THR A 195 19.49 -27.18 -4.64
C THR A 195 18.94 -28.49 -4.07
N LEU A 196 18.18 -29.25 -4.87
CA LEU A 196 17.48 -30.48 -4.48
C LEU A 196 18.12 -31.70 -5.12
N ARG A 197 18.14 -32.81 -4.39
CA ARG A 197 18.63 -34.11 -4.83
C ARG A 197 17.57 -35.18 -4.67
N ASN A 198 17.47 -36.06 -5.66
CA ASN A 198 16.78 -37.32 -5.53
C ASN A 198 17.58 -38.25 -4.63
N PHE A 199 16.86 -38.94 -3.76
CA PHE A 199 17.39 -39.79 -2.71
C PHE A 199 16.69 -41.14 -2.77
N LEU A 200 17.45 -42.19 -3.07
CA LEU A 200 16.98 -43.57 -3.09
C LEU A 200 17.69 -44.35 -1.98
N VAL A 201 16.91 -45.02 -1.13
CA VAL A 201 17.42 -45.89 -0.08
C VAL A 201 16.81 -47.27 -0.26
N VAL A 202 17.65 -48.28 -0.44
CA VAL A 202 17.25 -49.69 -0.54
C VAL A 202 17.67 -50.42 0.72
N TYR A 203 16.72 -51.09 1.36
CA TYR A 203 16.90 -51.77 2.65
C TYR A 203 16.12 -53.08 2.71
N GLN A 204 16.49 -53.93 3.66
CA GLN A 204 15.80 -55.20 3.95
C GLN A 204 15.24 -55.18 5.38
N GLY A 205 13.99 -55.60 5.55
CA GLY A 205 13.32 -55.72 6.85
C GLY A 205 12.53 -54.49 7.31
N ASP A 206 11.47 -54.75 8.08
CA ASP A 206 10.46 -53.74 8.45
C ASP A 206 10.94 -52.76 9.53
N ASP A 207 11.70 -53.26 10.51
CA ASP A 207 12.24 -52.43 11.60
C ASP A 207 13.20 -51.35 11.11
N LEU A 208 13.98 -51.65 10.08
CA LEU A 208 14.87 -50.69 9.44
C LEU A 208 14.07 -49.66 8.63
N GLY A 209 13.02 -50.08 7.94
CA GLY A 209 12.11 -49.18 7.22
C GLY A 209 11.46 -48.14 8.12
N LEU A 210 10.96 -48.54 9.30
CA LEU A 210 10.37 -47.61 10.27
C LEU A 210 11.40 -46.59 10.78
N LYS A 211 12.64 -47.01 11.04
CA LYS A 211 13.72 -46.10 11.47
C LYS A 211 14.11 -45.14 10.35
N ILE A 212 14.24 -45.61 9.11
CA ILE A 212 14.58 -44.78 7.95
C ILE A 212 13.47 -43.76 7.69
N ASN A 213 12.20 -44.18 7.68
CA ASN A 213 11.08 -43.26 7.49
C ASN A 213 11.02 -42.18 8.58
N LYS A 214 11.29 -42.55 9.84
CA LYS A 214 11.35 -41.57 10.94
C LYS A 214 12.51 -40.58 10.76
N ILE A 215 13.66 -41.04 10.28
CA ILE A 215 14.81 -40.18 9.96
C ILE A 215 14.47 -39.23 8.82
N CYS A 216 13.86 -39.74 7.74
CA CYS A 216 13.43 -38.93 6.59
C CYS A 216 12.44 -37.84 7.01
N GLN A 217 11.45 -38.18 7.83
CA GLN A 217 10.48 -37.22 8.37
C GLN A 217 11.15 -36.15 9.25
N THR A 218 12.06 -36.55 10.14
CA THR A 218 12.74 -35.62 11.06
C THR A 218 13.72 -34.70 10.31
N SER A 219 14.29 -35.17 9.21
CA SER A 219 15.31 -34.44 8.44
C SER A 219 14.71 -33.56 7.33
N GLY A 220 13.38 -33.53 7.19
CA GLY A 220 12.68 -32.75 6.17
C GLY A 220 12.77 -33.32 4.75
N VAL A 221 12.96 -34.63 4.61
CA VAL A 221 12.95 -35.31 3.30
C VAL A 221 11.50 -35.49 2.86
N ARG A 222 11.17 -35.05 1.64
CA ARG A 222 9.86 -35.28 1.02
C ARG A 222 9.84 -36.70 0.44
N VAL A 223 9.15 -37.62 1.11
CA VAL A 223 9.09 -39.03 0.71
C VAL A 223 7.95 -39.28 -0.27
N TYR A 224 8.24 -39.95 -1.38
CA TYR A 224 7.27 -40.37 -2.39
C TYR A 224 7.11 -41.89 -2.33
N THR A 225 6.01 -42.35 -1.74
CA THR A 225 5.74 -43.79 -1.54
C THR A 225 5.01 -44.44 -2.72
N ASN A 226 4.40 -43.64 -3.59
CA ASN A 226 3.45 -44.12 -4.60
C ASN A 226 4.06 -44.31 -6.00
N ILE A 227 5.39 -44.24 -6.15
CA ILE A 227 6.02 -44.33 -7.47
C ILE A 227 6.30 -45.81 -7.80
N PRO A 228 5.66 -46.40 -8.84
CA PRO A 228 5.88 -47.78 -9.22
C PRO A 228 7.28 -47.99 -9.80
N VAL A 229 7.90 -49.13 -9.48
CA VAL A 229 9.20 -49.54 -10.05
C VAL A 229 9.02 -50.27 -11.38
N ASP A 230 7.87 -50.93 -11.58
CA ASP A 230 7.58 -51.63 -12.82
C ASP A 230 7.45 -50.63 -13.99
N PRO A 231 8.15 -50.85 -15.12
CA PRO A 231 8.19 -49.87 -16.21
C PRO A 231 6.82 -49.61 -16.84
N GLN A 232 5.93 -50.61 -16.84
CA GLN A 232 4.58 -50.47 -17.40
C GLN A 232 3.68 -49.66 -16.46
N GLN A 233 3.60 -50.03 -15.18
CA GLN A 233 2.82 -49.30 -14.18
C GLN A 233 3.31 -47.85 -13.99
N ARG A 234 4.60 -47.61 -14.15
CA ARG A 234 5.16 -46.26 -14.09
C ARG A 234 4.75 -45.40 -15.28
N ARG A 235 4.63 -45.95 -16.49
CA ARG A 235 4.11 -45.19 -17.64
C ARG A 235 2.69 -44.74 -17.39
N GLU A 236 1.83 -45.63 -16.89
CA GLU A 236 0.45 -45.31 -16.50
C GLU A 236 0.41 -44.20 -15.43
N PHE A 237 1.26 -44.29 -14.40
CA PHE A 237 1.39 -43.26 -13.37
C PHE A 237 1.84 -41.91 -13.93
N VAL A 238 2.81 -41.90 -14.85
CA VAL A 238 3.30 -40.67 -15.50
C VAL A 238 2.22 -40.06 -16.38
N ASP A 239 1.49 -40.87 -17.16
CA ASP A 239 0.40 -40.39 -18.00
C ASP A 239 -0.74 -39.80 -17.17
N GLU A 240 -1.10 -40.44 -16.05
CA GLU A 240 -2.08 -39.92 -15.09
C GLU A 240 -1.59 -38.61 -14.45
N ALA A 241 -0.33 -38.55 -14.00
CA ALA A 241 0.25 -37.36 -13.41
C ALA A 241 0.36 -36.19 -14.41
N LEU A 242 0.65 -36.47 -15.69
CA LEU A 242 0.66 -35.48 -16.76
C LEU A 242 -0.75 -34.96 -17.06
N SER A 243 -1.76 -35.84 -17.07
CA SER A 243 -3.17 -35.43 -17.23
C SER A 243 -3.62 -34.54 -16.07
N ASN A 244 -3.31 -34.93 -14.83
CA ASN A 244 -3.60 -34.14 -13.63
C ASN A 244 -2.87 -32.80 -13.66
N LYS A 245 -1.59 -32.78 -14.10
CA LYS A 245 -0.83 -31.54 -14.30
C LYS A 245 -1.55 -30.62 -15.28
N GLN A 246 -1.97 -31.13 -16.44
CA GLN A 246 -2.68 -30.32 -17.45
C GLN A 246 -3.99 -29.72 -16.90
N GLN A 247 -4.78 -30.52 -16.18
CA GLN A 247 -6.02 -30.06 -15.55
C GLN A 247 -5.74 -28.95 -14.52
N LEU A 248 -4.78 -29.17 -13.62
CA LEU A 248 -4.42 -28.20 -12.60
C LEU A 248 -3.80 -26.93 -13.19
N THR A 249 -3.02 -27.02 -14.27
CA THR A 249 -2.50 -25.83 -14.96
C THR A 249 -3.64 -24.99 -15.54
N GLY A 250 -4.67 -25.63 -16.11
CA GLY A 250 -5.86 -24.91 -16.60
C GLY A 250 -6.63 -24.22 -15.48
N ILE A 251 -6.79 -24.88 -14.33
CA ILE A 251 -7.43 -24.30 -13.14
C ILE A 251 -6.59 -23.13 -12.60
N PHE A 252 -5.27 -23.29 -12.51
CA PHE A 252 -4.35 -22.25 -12.04
C PHE A 252 -4.35 -21.02 -12.96
N GLU A 253 -4.34 -21.20 -14.28
CA GLU A 253 -4.47 -20.11 -15.23
C GLU A 253 -5.82 -19.40 -15.11
N GLY A 254 -6.91 -20.15 -14.92
CA GLY A 254 -8.24 -19.61 -14.67
C GLY A 254 -8.29 -18.76 -13.41
N SER A 255 -7.84 -19.32 -12.28
CA SER A 255 -7.80 -18.63 -10.98
C SER A 255 -6.88 -17.40 -11.01
N THR A 256 -5.75 -17.48 -11.73
CA THR A 256 -4.84 -16.34 -11.91
C THR A 256 -5.49 -15.22 -12.73
N LYS A 257 -6.28 -15.55 -13.76
CA LYS A 257 -7.05 -14.57 -14.52
C LYS A 257 -8.10 -13.89 -13.64
N GLU A 258 -8.88 -14.66 -12.88
CA GLU A 258 -9.88 -14.13 -11.93
C GLU A 258 -9.22 -13.18 -10.92
N LYS A 259 -8.11 -13.59 -10.31
CA LYS A 259 -7.31 -12.75 -9.41
C LYS A 259 -6.88 -11.44 -10.08
N ARG A 260 -6.37 -11.50 -11.31
CA ARG A 260 -5.92 -10.31 -12.06
C ARG A 260 -7.06 -9.39 -12.44
N GLU A 261 -8.22 -9.93 -12.77
CA GLU A 261 -9.43 -9.14 -13.05
C GLU A 261 -9.90 -8.39 -11.80
N LEU A 262 -9.92 -9.05 -10.64
CA LEU A 262 -10.22 -8.40 -9.35
C LEU A 262 -9.18 -7.34 -9.00
N LEU A 263 -7.88 -7.62 -9.15
CA LEU A 263 -6.84 -6.63 -8.89
C LEU A 263 -6.95 -5.42 -9.84
N LYS A 264 -7.37 -5.65 -11.09
CA LYS A 264 -7.59 -4.57 -12.06
C LYS A 264 -8.76 -3.68 -11.68
N THR A 265 -9.89 -4.24 -11.23
CA THR A 265 -11.03 -3.43 -10.78
C THR A 265 -10.67 -2.61 -9.54
N ILE A 266 -9.95 -3.21 -8.59
CA ILE A 266 -9.44 -2.53 -7.39
C ILE A 266 -8.48 -1.41 -7.77
N ALA A 267 -7.52 -1.65 -8.66
CA ALA A 267 -6.53 -0.66 -9.07
C ALA A 267 -7.15 0.59 -9.71
N LEU A 268 -8.31 0.46 -10.36
CA LEU A 268 -9.04 1.60 -10.93
C LEU A 268 -9.72 2.48 -9.87
N GLN A 269 -10.14 1.90 -8.74
CA GLN A 269 -10.92 2.59 -7.70
C GLN A 269 -10.08 3.04 -6.50
N ILE A 270 -8.84 2.53 -6.38
CA ILE A 270 -8.01 2.71 -5.19
C ILE A 270 -7.68 4.17 -4.87
N GLU A 271 -7.48 5.01 -5.89
CA GLU A 271 -7.18 6.44 -5.71
C GLU A 271 -8.43 7.17 -5.18
N GLY A 272 -9.61 6.87 -5.74
CA GLY A 272 -10.88 7.39 -5.25
C GLY A 272 -11.19 7.00 -3.80
N TRP A 273 -10.98 5.73 -3.44
CA TRP A 273 -11.17 5.29 -2.06
C TRP A 273 -10.22 5.98 -1.09
N LYS A 274 -8.98 6.21 -1.51
CA LYS A 274 -7.99 6.92 -0.71
C LYS A 274 -8.42 8.37 -0.47
N ASP A 275 -8.90 9.07 -1.49
CA ASP A 275 -9.35 10.46 -1.37
C ASP A 275 -10.53 10.60 -0.41
N VAL A 276 -11.48 9.64 -0.43
CA VAL A 276 -12.62 9.62 0.51
C VAL A 276 -12.14 9.43 1.95
N ILE A 277 -11.24 8.47 2.20
CA ILE A 277 -10.70 8.20 3.54
C ILE A 277 -9.85 9.37 4.04
N ASP A 278 -9.01 9.95 3.18
CA ASP A 278 -8.16 11.08 3.54
C ASP A 278 -9.03 12.30 3.90
N ARG A 279 -10.11 12.57 3.15
CA ARG A 279 -11.07 13.64 3.46
C ARG A 279 -11.74 13.41 4.81
N GLU A 280 -12.31 12.23 5.03
CA GLU A 280 -13.01 11.89 6.28
C GLU A 280 -12.07 11.95 7.50
N ARG A 281 -10.85 11.44 7.36
CA ARG A 281 -9.82 11.53 8.40
C ARG A 281 -9.53 12.98 8.78
N MET A 282 -9.41 13.86 7.80
CA MET A 282 -9.18 15.28 8.06
C MET A 282 -10.36 15.93 8.79
N ILE A 283 -11.60 15.61 8.40
CA ILE A 283 -12.82 16.09 9.08
C ILE A 283 -12.80 15.69 10.56
N PHE A 284 -12.64 14.39 10.87
CA PHE A 284 -12.62 13.92 12.26
C PHE A 284 -11.39 14.39 13.03
N PHE A 285 -10.27 14.60 12.37
CA PHE A 285 -9.08 15.21 12.98
C PHE A 285 -9.38 16.64 13.44
N THR A 286 -10.02 17.47 12.62
CA THR A 286 -10.48 18.80 13.02
C THR A 286 -11.57 18.77 14.09
N LEU A 287 -12.55 17.86 14.01
CA LEU A 287 -13.59 17.74 15.04
C LEU A 287 -13.02 17.32 16.41
N ASN A 288 -11.91 16.58 16.44
CA ASN A 288 -11.22 16.23 17.68
C ASN A 288 -10.53 17.41 18.38
N MET A 289 -10.36 18.55 17.69
CA MET A 289 -9.90 19.81 18.30
C MET A 289 -11.01 20.53 19.07
N PHE A 290 -12.28 20.15 18.85
CA PHE A 290 -13.44 20.87 19.38
C PHE A 290 -13.78 20.36 20.77
N LYS A 291 -14.24 21.28 21.62
CA LYS A 291 -14.68 20.95 22.96
C LYS A 291 -16.18 20.65 22.95
N VAL A 292 -16.58 19.59 23.62
CA VAL A 292 -18.01 19.30 23.86
C VAL A 292 -18.54 20.28 24.90
N ASP A 293 -19.56 21.06 24.55
CA ASP A 293 -20.28 21.92 25.50
C ASP A 293 -21.51 21.18 26.06
N ARG A 294 -22.33 21.83 26.89
CA ARG A 294 -23.51 21.23 27.52
C ARG A 294 -24.46 20.61 26.49
N GLY A 295 -24.49 19.28 26.42
CA GLY A 295 -25.44 18.51 25.60
C GLY A 295 -24.80 17.90 24.35
N THR A 296 -25.34 18.26 23.18
CA THR A 296 -25.01 17.68 21.85
C THR A 296 -24.36 18.70 20.92
N THR A 297 -23.77 19.77 21.45
CA THR A 297 -23.10 20.82 20.68
C THR A 297 -21.58 20.75 20.86
N LEU A 298 -20.88 21.02 19.76
CA LEU A 298 -19.43 21.13 19.70
C LEU A 298 -19.07 22.61 19.58
N ARG A 299 -18.07 23.02 20.35
CA ARG A 299 -17.48 24.35 20.31
C ARG A 299 -16.08 24.24 19.72
N GLY A 300 -15.86 24.87 18.58
CA GLY A 300 -14.54 25.14 18.01
C GLY A 300 -14.17 26.61 18.17
N GLU A 301 -12.88 26.90 18.34
CA GLU A 301 -12.35 28.25 18.22
C GLU A 301 -11.34 28.30 17.09
N CYS A 302 -11.27 29.42 16.37
CA CYS A 302 -10.48 29.51 15.16
C CYS A 302 -10.02 30.94 14.85
N TRP A 303 -8.99 31.02 14.02
CA TRP A 303 -8.53 32.23 13.38
C TRP A 303 -9.01 32.25 11.93
N PHE A 304 -9.42 33.43 11.47
CA PHE A 304 -9.84 33.63 10.08
C PHE A 304 -9.54 35.08 9.65
N PRO A 305 -9.30 35.35 8.36
CA PRO A 305 -9.12 36.72 7.90
C PRO A 305 -10.44 37.51 8.01
N SER A 306 -10.38 38.72 8.55
CA SER A 306 -11.57 39.50 8.90
C SER A 306 -12.49 39.82 7.70
N GLU A 307 -11.94 39.81 6.48
CA GLU A 307 -12.66 40.06 5.23
C GLU A 307 -13.62 38.93 4.85
N TYR A 308 -13.33 37.68 5.23
CA TYR A 308 -14.12 36.51 4.80
C TYR A 308 -15.22 36.12 5.78
N LEU A 309 -15.52 36.96 6.78
CA LEU A 309 -16.57 36.66 7.77
C LEU A 309 -17.92 36.40 7.08
N ASP A 310 -18.33 37.31 6.19
CA ASP A 310 -19.62 37.21 5.51
C ASP A 310 -19.68 35.97 4.62
N THR A 311 -18.59 35.63 3.93
CA THR A 311 -18.50 34.42 3.10
C THR A 311 -18.69 33.14 3.92
N ILE A 312 -18.06 33.05 5.09
CA ILE A 312 -18.20 31.91 6.00
C ILE A 312 -19.65 31.80 6.47
N VAL A 313 -20.25 32.90 6.92
CA VAL A 313 -21.63 32.91 7.42
C VAL A 313 -22.63 32.56 6.32
N THR A 314 -22.47 33.10 5.10
CA THR A 314 -23.31 32.73 3.95
C THR A 314 -23.20 31.25 3.64
N LYS A 315 -21.99 30.69 3.63
CA LYS A 315 -21.81 29.26 3.37
C LYS A 315 -22.41 28.36 4.44
N LEU A 316 -22.25 28.73 5.70
CA LEU A 316 -22.88 28.00 6.81
C LEU A 316 -24.41 28.11 6.79
N SER A 317 -24.96 29.20 6.26
CA SER A 317 -26.41 29.34 6.10
C SER A 317 -27.02 28.41 5.05
N GLU A 318 -26.22 27.90 4.10
CA GLU A 318 -26.68 26.90 3.12
C GLU A 318 -27.03 25.55 3.78
N LEU A 319 -26.49 25.27 4.97
CA LEU A 319 -26.73 24.05 5.75
C LEU A 319 -27.96 24.11 6.66
N ASP A 320 -28.86 25.11 6.51
CA ASP A 320 -30.06 25.22 7.34
C ASP A 320 -31.10 24.14 7.01
N GLN A 321 -30.78 22.89 7.36
CA GLN A 321 -31.69 21.76 7.36
C GLN A 321 -32.23 21.61 8.79
N ASN A 322 -33.55 21.73 8.94
CA ASN A 322 -34.29 21.38 10.16
C ASN A 322 -34.00 22.22 11.43
N SER A 323 -33.71 23.52 11.32
CA SER A 323 -33.61 24.46 12.48
C SER A 323 -32.45 24.21 13.46
N MET A 324 -31.41 23.48 13.03
CA MET A 324 -30.19 23.22 13.81
C MET A 324 -28.97 23.74 13.05
N SER A 325 -28.91 25.05 12.85
CA SER A 325 -27.83 25.69 12.09
C SER A 325 -26.54 25.87 12.91
N PRO A 326 -25.37 25.67 12.28
CA PRO A 326 -24.10 26.03 12.89
C PRO A 326 -24.00 27.55 13.04
N ILE A 327 -23.54 28.01 14.21
CA ILE A 327 -23.39 29.43 14.51
C ILE A 327 -21.91 29.79 14.49
N PHE A 328 -21.55 30.74 13.64
CA PHE A 328 -20.21 31.32 13.59
C PHE A 328 -20.24 32.77 14.06
N SER A 329 -19.45 33.11 15.08
CA SER A 329 -19.42 34.46 15.64
C SER A 329 -18.00 34.91 15.99
N PRO A 330 -17.65 36.18 15.73
CA PRO A 330 -16.38 36.74 16.18
C PRO A 330 -16.39 36.92 17.69
N ILE A 331 -15.31 36.51 18.35
CA ILE A 331 -15.11 36.64 19.81
C ILE A 331 -13.76 37.28 20.11
N GLN A 332 -13.57 37.75 21.35
CA GLN A 332 -12.29 38.31 21.76
C GLN A 332 -11.24 37.20 21.90
N ALA A 333 -10.08 37.40 21.26
CA ALA A 333 -8.95 36.48 21.38
C ALA A 333 -8.44 36.40 22.83
N PRO A 334 -7.98 35.21 23.27
CA PRO A 334 -7.36 35.08 24.58
C PRO A 334 -6.09 35.95 24.68
N PRO A 335 -5.81 36.56 25.84
CA PRO A 335 -4.82 37.65 25.98
C PRO A 335 -3.36 37.23 25.74
N LYS A 336 -3.08 35.92 25.68
CA LYS A 336 -1.74 35.37 25.42
C LYS A 336 -1.66 34.56 24.13
N ALA A 337 -2.70 34.57 23.30
CA ALA A 337 -2.67 33.82 22.04
C ALA A 337 -1.74 34.49 21.04
N ILE A 338 -0.98 33.65 20.32
CA ILE A 338 -0.17 34.06 19.19
C ILE A 338 -1.12 34.20 18.00
N ILE A 339 -1.20 35.41 17.46
CA ILE A 339 -2.02 35.71 16.29
C ILE A 339 -1.30 35.18 15.05
N PRO A 340 -1.96 34.38 14.18
CA PRO A 340 -1.34 33.88 12.97
C PRO A 340 -1.15 34.98 11.94
N THR A 341 -0.09 34.83 11.14
CA THR A 341 0.25 35.77 10.07
C THR A 341 -0.28 35.24 8.74
N TYR A 342 -1.18 35.99 8.09
CA TYR A 342 -1.71 35.65 6.77
C TYR A 342 -1.28 36.70 5.74
N ASN A 343 -0.59 36.28 4.69
CA ASN A 343 -0.17 37.14 3.58
C ASN A 343 -0.85 36.65 2.30
N LYS A 344 -1.58 37.53 1.60
CA LYS A 344 -2.19 37.19 0.31
C LYS A 344 -1.09 37.08 -0.75
N THR A 345 -0.87 35.88 -1.26
CA THR A 345 0.05 35.56 -2.34
C THR A 345 -0.71 35.25 -3.63
N ASN A 346 -0.04 35.46 -4.76
CA ASN A 346 -0.45 34.97 -6.07
C ASN A 346 0.59 33.93 -6.53
N SER A 347 0.33 33.19 -7.61
CA SER A 347 1.26 32.20 -8.18
C SER A 347 2.69 32.74 -8.35
N PHE A 348 2.84 34.00 -8.74
CA PHE A 348 4.13 34.67 -8.87
C PHE A 348 4.79 35.02 -7.52
N THR A 349 4.02 35.56 -6.56
CA THR A 349 4.60 36.02 -5.28
C THR A 349 4.77 34.89 -4.27
N GLN A 350 4.13 33.75 -4.47
CA GLN A 350 4.24 32.57 -3.61
C GLN A 350 5.70 32.12 -3.46
N THR A 351 6.45 32.01 -4.55
CA THR A 351 7.86 31.54 -4.49
C THR A 351 8.74 32.47 -3.65
N PHE A 352 8.56 33.79 -3.76
CA PHE A 352 9.30 34.76 -2.94
C PHE A 352 8.84 34.78 -1.48
N GLN A 353 7.57 34.46 -1.24
CA GLN A 353 7.04 34.26 0.09
C GLN A 353 7.64 33.00 0.73
N ASP A 354 7.66 31.86 0.02
CA ASP A 354 8.26 30.60 0.47
C ASP A 354 9.75 30.78 0.78
N LEU A 355 10.48 31.55 -0.05
CA LEU A 355 11.87 31.92 0.19
C LEU A 355 12.03 32.69 1.51
N THR A 356 11.11 33.60 1.80
CA THR A 356 11.11 34.40 3.03
C THR A 356 10.77 33.53 4.24
N ASP A 357 9.71 32.71 4.13
CA ASP A 357 9.21 31.85 5.20
C ASP A 357 10.20 30.72 5.54
N SER A 358 11.06 30.32 4.59
CA SER A 358 12.16 29.39 4.83
C SER A 358 13.19 29.92 5.83
N TYR A 359 13.38 31.24 5.92
CA TYR A 359 14.22 31.87 6.93
C TYR A 359 13.49 32.03 8.27
N GLY A 360 12.19 32.30 8.21
CA GLY A 360 11.30 32.34 9.35
C GLY A 360 10.01 33.10 9.02
N THR A 361 8.91 32.68 9.64
CA THR A 361 7.61 33.35 9.44
C THR A 361 7.57 34.69 10.19
N PRO A 362 7.18 35.79 9.54
CA PRO A 362 7.09 37.10 10.18
C PRO A 362 5.98 37.11 11.24
N ARG A 363 6.15 37.89 12.31
CA ARG A 363 5.10 38.04 13.32
C ARG A 363 3.94 38.86 12.78
N TYR A 364 2.79 38.70 13.41
CA TYR A 364 1.60 39.46 13.04
C TYR A 364 1.85 40.97 13.09
N GLY A 365 1.51 41.66 12.00
CA GLY A 365 1.69 43.11 11.83
C GLY A 365 3.11 43.55 11.48
N GLU A 366 4.09 42.64 11.43
CA GLU A 366 5.44 42.93 10.95
C GLU A 366 5.44 43.19 9.44
N ILE A 367 6.47 43.91 9.00
CA ILE A 367 6.68 44.17 7.57
C ILE A 367 7.21 42.87 6.96
N ASN A 368 6.46 42.35 5.98
CA ASN A 368 6.88 41.20 5.21
C ASN A 368 8.06 41.61 4.29
N THR A 369 9.13 40.81 4.24
CA THR A 369 10.28 41.07 3.36
C THR A 369 10.11 40.50 1.96
N ALA A 370 9.09 39.66 1.71
CA ALA A 370 8.89 39.01 0.42
C ALA A 370 8.79 40.02 -0.74
N TRP A 371 8.10 41.15 -0.54
CA TRP A 371 7.98 42.18 -1.59
C TRP A 371 9.33 42.84 -1.95
N LEU A 372 10.26 42.96 -0.99
CA LEU A 372 11.62 43.42 -1.26
C LEU A 372 12.42 42.36 -2.02
N ASN A 373 12.24 41.09 -1.62
CA ASN A 373 12.93 39.96 -2.24
C ASN A 373 12.56 39.82 -3.73
N ILE A 374 11.34 40.18 -4.14
CA ILE A 374 10.93 40.19 -5.56
C ILE A 374 11.92 40.97 -6.45
N VAL A 375 12.45 42.09 -5.95
CA VAL A 375 13.36 42.96 -6.72
C VAL A 375 14.81 42.72 -6.34
N THR A 376 15.10 42.69 -5.04
CA THR A 376 16.46 42.68 -4.53
C THR A 376 17.16 41.33 -4.74
N PHE A 377 16.44 40.21 -4.67
CA PHE A 377 17.03 38.90 -4.84
C PHE A 377 17.53 38.68 -6.29
N PRO A 378 16.70 38.86 -7.35
CA PRO A 378 17.20 38.76 -8.72
C PRO A 378 18.28 39.79 -9.05
N PHE A 379 18.19 41.01 -8.48
CA PHE A 379 19.17 42.05 -8.70
C PHE A 379 20.55 41.71 -8.11
N LEU A 380 20.60 41.27 -6.85
CA LEU A 380 21.85 40.85 -6.20
C LEU A 380 22.44 39.61 -6.87
N PHE A 381 21.58 38.67 -7.27
CA PHE A 381 22.00 37.51 -8.07
C PHE A 381 22.66 37.95 -9.38
N GLY A 382 22.06 38.90 -10.10
CA GLY A 382 22.61 39.43 -11.35
C GLY A 382 23.96 40.15 -11.19
N ILE A 383 24.22 40.79 -10.05
CA ILE A 383 25.55 41.37 -9.76
C ILE A 383 26.60 40.27 -9.56
N MET A 384 26.24 39.21 -8.84
CA MET A 384 27.16 38.11 -8.51
C MET A 384 27.45 37.20 -9.71
N PHE A 385 26.49 37.08 -10.64
CA PHE A 385 26.57 36.24 -11.83
C PHE A 385 26.55 37.09 -13.12
N SER A 386 27.33 38.16 -13.17
CA SER A 386 27.39 39.05 -14.34
C SER A 386 28.25 38.45 -15.46
N ASP A 387 27.69 37.49 -16.22
CA ASP A 387 28.28 36.98 -17.45
C ASP A 387 27.22 36.94 -18.56
N ALA A 388 27.34 37.88 -19.51
CA ALA A 388 26.40 38.04 -20.62
C ALA A 388 26.23 36.79 -21.50
N GLY A 389 27.22 35.88 -21.54
CA GLY A 389 27.11 34.62 -22.27
C GLY A 389 26.25 33.58 -21.54
N HIS A 390 26.42 33.47 -20.23
CA HIS A 390 25.64 32.56 -19.38
C HIS A 390 24.20 33.07 -19.19
N ASP A 391 24.03 34.37 -19.00
CA ASP A 391 22.71 35.00 -18.84
C ASP A 391 21.79 34.75 -20.04
N GLY A 392 22.33 34.77 -21.26
CA GLY A 392 21.57 34.44 -22.47
C GLY A 392 21.09 32.98 -22.52
N TYR A 393 21.86 32.04 -21.95
CA TYR A 393 21.47 30.64 -21.84
C TYR A 393 20.39 30.45 -20.77
N TYR A 394 20.58 31.05 -19.59
CA TYR A 394 19.59 31.01 -18.51
C TYR A 394 18.26 31.63 -18.93
N LEU A 395 18.29 32.81 -19.55
CA LEU A 395 17.08 33.48 -20.01
C LEU A 395 16.32 32.65 -21.06
N LYS A 396 17.04 31.96 -21.96
CA LYS A 396 16.42 31.04 -22.93
C LYS A 396 15.80 29.82 -22.25
N TRP A 397 16.47 29.28 -21.24
CA TRP A 397 15.98 28.14 -20.45
C TRP A 397 14.74 28.52 -19.62
N ASP A 398 14.79 29.64 -18.93
CA ASP A 398 13.68 30.15 -18.10
C ASP A 398 12.47 30.50 -18.96
N LEU A 399 12.70 31.14 -20.12
CA LEU A 399 11.62 31.40 -21.09
C LEU A 399 11.00 30.10 -21.60
N TRP A 400 11.82 29.06 -21.85
CA TRP A 400 11.32 27.75 -22.25
C TRP A 400 10.47 27.11 -21.14
N GLN A 401 10.90 27.17 -19.87
CA GLN A 401 10.13 26.67 -18.75
C GLN A 401 8.80 27.42 -18.58
N CYS A 402 8.82 28.76 -18.64
CA CYS A 402 7.59 29.57 -18.57
C CYS A 402 6.63 29.23 -19.71
N ILE A 403 7.13 29.06 -20.94
CA ILE A 403 6.30 28.67 -22.10
C ILE A 403 5.72 27.28 -21.89
N VAL A 404 6.51 26.31 -21.41
CA VAL A 404 6.03 24.95 -21.14
C VAL A 404 4.95 24.94 -20.06
N VAL A 405 5.14 25.68 -18.96
CA VAL A 405 4.13 25.82 -17.89
C VAL A 405 2.87 26.48 -18.41
N LEU A 406 2.97 27.56 -19.19
CA LEU A 406 1.82 28.21 -19.82
C LEU A 406 1.09 27.28 -20.80
N TYR A 407 1.83 26.44 -21.53
CA TYR A 407 1.24 25.45 -22.44
C TYR A 407 0.51 24.36 -21.65
N LEU A 408 1.07 23.89 -20.54
CA LEU A 408 0.45 22.90 -19.65
C LEU A 408 -0.78 23.47 -18.93
N MET A 409 -0.74 24.72 -18.47
CA MET A 409 -1.89 25.38 -17.83
C MET A 409 -3.03 25.60 -18.83
N ASN A 410 -2.74 26.08 -20.05
CA ASN A 410 -3.76 26.22 -21.10
C ASN A 410 -4.34 24.87 -21.56
N PHE A 411 -3.59 23.77 -21.42
CA PHE A 411 -4.08 22.42 -21.71
C PHE A 411 -5.01 21.90 -20.62
N LEU A 412 -4.79 22.30 -19.36
CA LEU A 412 -5.64 21.97 -18.20
C LEU A 412 -6.96 22.77 -18.17
N ASP A 413 -7.01 23.98 -18.75
CA ASP A 413 -8.24 24.77 -18.84
C ASP A 413 -9.17 24.37 -20.01
N PHE A 414 -8.74 23.45 -20.90
CA PHE A 414 -9.48 23.01 -22.09
C PHE A 414 -9.97 21.55 -22.06
N GLN A 415 -9.77 20.82 -20.96
CA GLN A 415 -10.37 19.50 -20.69
C GLN A 415 -11.21 19.57 -19.42
#